data_AF-A0A660NFM0-F1
#
_entry.id   AF-A0A660NFM0-F1
#
_cell.length_a   1.000
_cell.length_b   1.000
_cell.length_c   1.000
_cell.angle_alpha   90.00
_cell.angle_beta   90.00
_cell.angle_gamma   90.00
#
_symmetry.space_group_name_H-M   'P 1'
#
loop_
_entity.id
_entity.type
_entity.pdbx_description
1 polymer ?
#
loop_
_entity_poly.entity_id
_entity_poly.type
_entity_poly.pdbx_seq_one_letter_code
_entity_poly.pdbx_strand_id
1 'polypeptide(L)'
;MTIIGLAIVIAFIVFSTAKLKWHPFLVLVLAAFLTAFFYGMPLPKIADTVGTGFGSILGSIGLVIVFGTIIGLVMERTGAAVVMAESVIKVLGERFPTLTMSVIGAIVSIPVFCDSGYVILNSLKETLAKRLKVSSIAMSVALATGLYATHNFVPPTPGPIAAAGNLGLADNLGLVIVMGLVVSVPACLAGWLWANRFVHEQPQGEGAAGQVGTAGSVNAAGKEASSPADAVAATRYADADDTDGAADRTRYGQMPSPLMAFMPIVLPIALICIGSVAAFPSRPLGSGLLFTVAAFLGKPLCALLIGFLFSLLLIRGEDRTERISALITQGLVLAAPILLITGAGGAFGAVIKETPVGSYLGHTLSSLGLGVFMPFVVAAALKTAQGSSTVSLVTTSTLVAPLMASIGLDSEMGRLLCVMAIGAGAMTVS
;
A
#
# COMPACT_ATOMS: atom_id res chain seq x y z
N MET A 1 -11.71 32.28 16.19
CA MET A 1 -11.63 31.12 17.11
C MET A 1 -11.72 29.78 16.39
N THR A 2 -12.41 29.69 15.25
CA THR A 2 -12.61 28.47 14.42
C THR A 2 -11.33 27.91 13.76
N ILE A 3 -10.42 28.74 13.20
CA ILE A 3 -9.13 28.23 12.68
C ILE A 3 -8.26 27.64 13.79
N ILE A 4 -8.22 28.30 14.94
CA ILE A 4 -7.44 27.85 16.10
C ILE A 4 -7.99 26.50 16.58
N GLY A 5 -9.31 26.34 16.66
CA GLY A 5 -9.93 25.07 17.05
C GLY A 5 -9.58 23.92 16.10
N LEU A 6 -9.60 24.13 14.78
CA LEU A 6 -9.20 23.06 13.85
C LEU A 6 -7.70 22.79 13.85
N ALA A 7 -6.86 23.83 13.89
CA ALA A 7 -5.42 23.66 14.01
C ALA A 7 -5.06 22.88 15.29
N ILE A 8 -5.79 23.12 16.38
CA ILE A 8 -5.69 22.34 17.63
C ILE A 8 -6.14 20.90 17.40
N VAL A 9 -7.23 20.64 16.68
CA VAL A 9 -7.69 19.26 16.39
C VAL A 9 -6.70 18.52 15.50
N ILE A 10 -6.19 19.14 14.44
CA ILE A 10 -5.15 18.55 13.56
C ILE A 10 -3.87 18.33 14.35
N ALA A 11 -3.42 19.32 15.12
CA ALA A 11 -2.26 19.18 15.99
C ALA A 11 -2.48 18.08 17.03
N PHE A 12 -3.68 17.93 17.59
CA PHE A 12 -4.05 16.85 18.50
C PHE A 12 -3.97 15.49 17.81
N ILE A 13 -4.51 15.35 16.59
CA ILE A 13 -4.43 14.10 15.82
C ILE A 13 -2.96 13.73 15.56
N VAL A 14 -2.18 14.67 15.03
CA VAL A 14 -0.77 14.46 14.70
C VAL A 14 0.04 14.18 15.97
N PHE A 15 -0.13 14.96 17.03
CA PHE A 15 0.58 14.79 18.30
C PHE A 15 0.23 13.48 19.00
N SER A 16 -1.05 13.12 19.04
CA SER A 16 -1.51 11.90 19.72
C SER A 16 -1.06 10.64 18.97
N THR A 17 -1.07 10.67 17.64
CA THR A 17 -0.57 9.55 16.83
C THR A 17 0.96 9.48 16.83
N ALA A 18 1.66 10.61 16.71
CA ALA A 18 3.12 10.64 16.59
C ALA A 18 3.87 10.51 17.92
N LYS A 19 3.43 11.24 18.96
CA LYS A 19 4.15 11.31 20.25
C LYS A 19 3.56 10.37 21.29
N LEU A 20 2.23 10.34 21.42
CA LEU A 20 1.56 9.48 22.40
C LEU A 20 1.40 8.03 21.90
N LYS A 21 1.69 7.77 20.62
CA LYS A 21 1.56 6.45 19.97
C LYS A 21 0.17 5.83 20.12
N TRP A 22 -0.86 6.67 20.22
CA TRP A 22 -2.24 6.19 20.25
C TRP A 22 -2.65 5.67 18.87
N HIS A 23 -3.45 4.60 18.85
CA HIS A 23 -3.90 4.01 17.60
C HIS A 23 -4.75 5.03 16.79
N PRO A 24 -4.47 5.25 15.49
CA PRO A 24 -5.13 6.31 14.70
C PRO A 24 -6.65 6.24 14.69
N PHE A 25 -7.22 5.03 14.69
CA PHE A 25 -8.66 4.81 14.84
C PHE A 25 -9.25 5.55 16.05
N LEU A 26 -8.70 5.33 17.24
CA LEU A 26 -9.19 5.93 18.48
C LEU A 26 -9.04 7.46 18.42
N VAL A 27 -7.89 7.93 17.93
CA VAL A 27 -7.59 9.35 17.82
C VAL A 27 -8.59 10.06 16.89
N LEU A 28 -8.91 9.47 15.74
CA LEU A 28 -9.86 10.04 14.77
C LEU A 28 -11.30 10.07 15.31
N VAL A 29 -11.74 9.00 15.99
CA VAL A 29 -13.07 8.98 16.62
C VAL A 29 -13.15 10.04 17.73
N LEU A 30 -12.15 10.11 18.61
CA LEU A 30 -12.10 11.13 19.66
C LEU A 30 -12.05 12.53 19.06
N ALA A 31 -11.27 12.75 18.00
CA ALA A 31 -11.22 14.03 17.30
C ALA A 31 -12.60 14.41 16.72
N ALA A 32 -13.38 13.46 16.20
CA ALA A 32 -14.72 13.70 15.71
C ALA A 32 -15.65 14.17 16.84
N PHE A 33 -15.67 13.47 17.98
CA PHE A 33 -16.46 13.89 19.15
C PHE A 33 -16.02 15.24 19.71
N LEU A 34 -14.71 15.42 19.97
CA LEU A 34 -14.17 16.67 20.50
C LEU A 34 -14.51 17.86 19.60
N THR A 35 -14.40 17.68 18.28
CA THR A 35 -14.78 18.72 17.31
C THR A 35 -16.28 19.02 17.41
N ALA A 36 -17.15 18.01 17.43
CA ALA A 36 -18.58 18.21 17.52
C ALA A 36 -18.99 18.99 18.80
N PHE A 37 -18.40 18.65 19.95
CA PHE A 37 -18.64 19.35 21.21
C PHE A 37 -18.11 20.79 21.19
N PHE A 38 -16.88 20.98 20.70
CA PHE A 38 -16.23 22.29 20.70
C PHE A 38 -16.95 23.31 19.82
N TYR A 39 -17.56 22.85 18.72
CA TYR A 39 -18.34 23.70 17.82
C TYR A 39 -19.84 23.74 18.13
N GLY A 40 -20.26 23.19 19.27
CA GLY A 40 -21.63 23.32 19.78
C GLY A 40 -22.68 22.57 18.96
N MET A 41 -22.33 21.45 18.34
CA MET A 41 -23.31 20.60 17.65
C MET A 41 -24.37 20.10 18.65
N PRO A 42 -25.66 20.04 18.27
CA PRO A 42 -26.69 19.51 19.14
C PRO A 42 -26.35 18.09 19.63
N LEU A 43 -26.32 17.88 20.95
CA LEU A 43 -25.97 16.60 21.59
C LEU A 43 -26.62 15.37 20.95
N PRO A 44 -27.94 15.38 20.61
CA PRO A 44 -28.58 14.23 19.98
C PRO A 44 -28.04 13.91 18.58
N LYS A 45 -27.56 14.93 17.83
CA LYS A 45 -27.10 14.79 16.45
C LYS A 45 -25.66 14.28 16.34
N ILE A 46 -24.86 14.41 17.41
CA ILE A 46 -23.43 14.08 17.39
C ILE A 46 -23.22 12.60 17.07
N ALA A 47 -23.85 11.72 17.84
CA ALA A 47 -23.70 10.28 17.68
C ALA A 47 -24.19 9.81 16.30
N ASP A 48 -25.31 10.35 15.84
CA ASP A 48 -25.88 10.03 14.52
C ASP A 48 -24.96 10.48 13.37
N THR A 49 -24.37 11.67 13.48
CA THR A 49 -23.45 12.21 12.46
C THR A 49 -22.18 11.37 12.39
N VAL A 50 -21.60 11.04 13.56
CA VAL A 50 -20.41 10.17 13.67
C VAL A 50 -20.72 8.78 13.10
N GLY A 51 -21.84 8.16 13.51
CA GLY A 51 -22.24 6.83 13.05
C GLY A 51 -22.55 6.75 11.57
N THR A 52 -23.27 7.74 11.03
CA THR A 52 -23.60 7.82 9.59
C THR A 52 -22.35 8.06 8.74
N GLY A 53 -21.46 8.95 9.18
CA GLY A 53 -20.18 9.19 8.50
C GLY A 53 -19.30 7.93 8.47
N PHE A 54 -19.23 7.21 9.59
CA PHE A 54 -18.52 5.93 9.69
C PHE A 54 -19.10 4.88 8.73
N GLY A 55 -20.42 4.68 8.78
CA GLY A 55 -21.14 3.67 7.99
C GLY A 55 -21.12 3.94 6.49
N SER A 56 -21.23 5.21 6.07
CA SER A 56 -21.22 5.59 4.65
C SER A 56 -19.89 5.23 3.97
N ILE A 57 -18.76 5.53 4.61
CA ILE A 57 -17.45 5.21 4.07
C ILE A 57 -17.21 3.70 4.05
N LEU A 58 -17.52 2.98 5.14
CA LEU A 58 -17.41 1.53 5.17
C LEU A 58 -18.31 0.84 4.12
N GLY A 59 -19.53 1.35 3.92
CA GLY A 59 -20.45 0.83 2.90
C GLY A 59 -19.93 1.03 1.47
N SER A 60 -19.24 2.13 1.21
CA SER A 60 -18.72 2.44 -0.13
C SER A 60 -17.45 1.65 -0.52
N ILE A 61 -16.49 1.49 0.39
CA ILE A 61 -15.16 0.94 0.08
C ILE A 61 -14.69 -0.18 1.01
N GLY A 62 -15.44 -0.51 2.07
CA GLY A 62 -15.00 -1.50 3.05
C GLY A 62 -14.77 -2.90 2.46
N LEU A 63 -15.71 -3.38 1.65
CA LEU A 63 -15.56 -4.67 0.96
C LEU A 63 -14.40 -4.67 -0.05
N VAL A 64 -14.17 -3.54 -0.70
CA VAL A 64 -13.07 -3.34 -1.66
C VAL A 64 -11.71 -3.50 -0.95
N ILE A 65 -11.56 -2.92 0.25
CA ILE A 65 -10.37 -3.07 1.10
C ILE A 65 -10.19 -4.54 1.54
N VAL A 66 -11.26 -5.21 1.96
CA VAL A 66 -11.22 -6.61 2.39
C VAL A 66 -10.75 -7.52 1.26
N PHE A 67 -11.37 -7.43 0.07
CA PHE A 67 -10.97 -8.25 -1.07
C PHE A 67 -9.53 -7.94 -1.52
N GLY A 68 -9.14 -6.67 -1.59
CA GLY A 68 -7.76 -6.29 -1.92
C GLY A 68 -6.74 -6.90 -0.94
N THR A 69 -7.04 -6.87 0.35
CA THR A 69 -6.17 -7.43 1.39
C THR A 69 -6.07 -8.96 1.30
N ILE A 70 -7.20 -9.65 1.06
CA ILE A 70 -7.19 -11.11 0.93
C ILE A 70 -6.48 -11.54 -0.36
N ILE A 71 -6.72 -10.85 -1.49
CA ILE A 71 -6.00 -11.13 -2.75
C ILE A 71 -4.49 -11.03 -2.51
N GLY A 72 -4.03 -9.94 -1.88
CA GLY A 72 -2.63 -9.75 -1.56
C GLY A 72 -2.02 -10.86 -0.71
N LEU A 73 -2.71 -11.24 0.37
CA LEU A 73 -2.27 -12.32 1.26
C LEU A 73 -2.26 -13.68 0.56
N VAL A 74 -3.26 -13.98 -0.28
CA VAL A 74 -3.29 -15.24 -1.04
C VAL A 74 -2.12 -15.29 -2.03
N MET A 75 -1.83 -14.19 -2.71
CA MET A 75 -0.70 -14.11 -3.65
C MET A 75 0.65 -14.24 -2.94
N GLU A 76 0.78 -13.68 -1.74
CA GLU A 76 1.93 -13.82 -0.86
C GLU A 76 2.18 -15.29 -0.46
N ARG A 77 1.10 -16.00 -0.07
CA ARG A 77 1.17 -17.36 0.50
C ARG A 77 1.20 -18.49 -0.54
N THR A 78 0.89 -18.18 -1.80
CA THR A 78 0.86 -19.18 -2.91
C THR A 78 2.12 -19.14 -3.78
N GLY A 79 3.07 -18.25 -3.49
CA GLY A 79 4.28 -18.08 -4.32
C GLY A 79 4.01 -17.39 -5.66
N ALA A 80 2.79 -16.85 -5.87
CA ALA A 80 2.45 -16.13 -7.10
C ALA A 80 3.35 -14.91 -7.32
N ALA A 81 3.80 -14.25 -6.23
CA ALA A 81 4.80 -13.19 -6.27
C ALA A 81 6.11 -13.61 -6.97
N VAL A 82 6.62 -14.79 -6.62
CA VAL A 82 7.85 -15.35 -7.21
C VAL A 82 7.63 -15.67 -8.69
N VAL A 83 6.50 -16.28 -9.05
CA VAL A 83 6.16 -16.60 -10.44
C VAL A 83 6.04 -15.34 -11.31
N MET A 84 5.43 -14.27 -10.77
CA MET A 84 5.36 -12.98 -11.46
C MET A 84 6.77 -12.41 -11.67
N ALA A 85 7.61 -12.46 -10.64
CA ALA A 85 8.99 -11.99 -10.73
C ALA A 85 9.79 -12.77 -11.79
N GLU A 86 9.74 -14.10 -11.78
CA GLU A 86 10.37 -14.95 -12.81
C GLU A 86 9.87 -14.64 -14.23
N SER A 87 8.58 -14.32 -14.36
CA SER A 87 7.98 -13.95 -15.65
C SER A 87 8.54 -12.63 -16.18
N VAL A 88 8.76 -11.65 -15.30
CA VAL A 88 9.39 -10.37 -15.65
C VAL A 88 10.86 -10.58 -16.06
N ILE A 89 11.61 -11.44 -15.35
CA ILE A 89 13.00 -11.77 -15.70
C ILE A 89 13.08 -12.36 -17.11
N LYS A 90 12.14 -13.24 -17.50
CA LYS A 90 12.10 -13.82 -18.85
C LYS A 90 11.90 -12.78 -19.96
N VAL A 91 11.19 -11.69 -19.67
CA VAL A 91 10.84 -10.66 -20.66
C VAL A 91 11.91 -9.57 -20.74
N LEU A 92 12.31 -8.99 -19.60
CA LEU A 92 13.31 -7.91 -19.56
C LEU A 92 14.75 -8.46 -19.65
N GLY A 93 14.93 -9.71 -19.28
CA GLY A 93 16.21 -10.38 -19.27
C GLY A 93 17.13 -9.92 -18.14
N GLU A 94 18.33 -10.48 -18.18
CA GLU A 94 19.41 -10.22 -17.23
C GLU A 94 20.31 -9.05 -17.67
N ARG A 95 19.98 -8.41 -18.81
CA ARG A 95 20.78 -7.33 -19.40
C ARG A 95 20.77 -6.05 -18.57
N PHE A 96 19.70 -5.80 -17.82
CA PHE A 96 19.56 -4.62 -16.95
C PHE A 96 19.12 -5.04 -15.54
N PRO A 97 20.03 -5.59 -14.72
CA PRO A 97 19.69 -6.24 -13.44
C PRO A 97 18.89 -5.34 -12.50
N THR A 98 19.34 -4.10 -12.30
CA THR A 98 18.68 -3.11 -11.44
C THR A 98 17.31 -2.69 -11.99
N LEU A 99 17.17 -2.53 -13.30
CA LEU A 99 15.88 -2.19 -13.92
C LEU A 99 14.89 -3.35 -13.76
N THR A 100 15.34 -4.58 -14.05
CA THR A 100 14.54 -5.78 -13.88
C THR A 100 14.05 -5.92 -12.44
N MET A 101 14.91 -5.69 -11.43
CA MET A 101 14.48 -5.71 -10.02
C MET A 101 13.49 -4.62 -9.66
N SER A 102 13.67 -3.40 -10.17
CA SER A 102 12.72 -2.31 -9.95
C SER A 102 11.35 -2.60 -10.55
N VAL A 103 11.30 -3.14 -11.78
CA VAL A 103 10.04 -3.52 -12.44
C VAL A 103 9.37 -4.71 -11.74
N ILE A 104 10.15 -5.70 -11.28
CA ILE A 104 9.64 -6.80 -10.46
C ILE A 104 8.95 -6.23 -9.22
N GLY A 105 9.63 -5.34 -8.48
CA GLY A 105 9.06 -4.70 -7.30
C GLY A 105 7.76 -3.96 -7.62
N ALA A 106 7.76 -3.15 -8.68
CA ALA A 106 6.60 -2.39 -9.10
C ALA A 106 5.39 -3.27 -9.44
N ILE A 107 5.58 -4.40 -10.12
CA ILE A 107 4.47 -5.29 -10.49
C ILE A 107 3.99 -6.09 -9.28
N VAL A 108 4.91 -6.66 -8.50
CA VAL A 108 4.58 -7.55 -7.38
C VAL A 108 3.93 -6.79 -6.23
N SER A 109 4.26 -5.50 -6.03
CA SER A 109 3.71 -4.74 -4.90
C SER A 109 2.28 -4.23 -5.08
N ILE A 110 1.73 -4.31 -6.29
CA ILE A 110 0.32 -3.96 -6.53
C ILE A 110 -0.59 -4.86 -5.66
N PRO A 111 -0.43 -6.19 -5.65
CA PRO A 111 -1.15 -7.06 -4.73
C PRO A 111 -0.43 -7.31 -3.40
N VAL A 112 0.89 -7.48 -3.39
CA VAL A 112 1.62 -7.94 -2.19
C VAL A 112 2.05 -6.73 -1.35
N PHE A 113 1.96 -6.87 -0.03
CA PHE A 113 2.46 -5.86 0.90
C PHE A 113 3.95 -5.61 0.69
N CYS A 114 4.41 -4.36 0.73
CA CYS A 114 5.82 -4.01 0.51
C CYS A 114 6.78 -4.80 1.40
N ASP A 115 6.48 -4.88 2.70
CA ASP A 115 7.38 -5.50 3.68
C ASP A 115 7.52 -7.01 3.40
N SER A 116 6.41 -7.70 3.24
CA SER A 116 6.38 -9.12 2.85
C SER A 116 6.99 -9.33 1.46
N GLY A 117 6.67 -8.46 0.50
CA GLY A 117 7.14 -8.53 -0.88
C GLY A 117 8.65 -8.40 -0.98
N TYR A 118 9.25 -7.48 -0.22
CA TYR A 118 10.71 -7.34 -0.14
C TYR A 118 11.35 -8.60 0.42
N VAL A 119 10.82 -9.13 1.55
CA VAL A 119 11.34 -10.36 2.17
C VAL A 119 11.24 -11.56 1.22
N ILE A 120 10.11 -11.72 0.53
CA ILE A 120 9.87 -12.82 -0.43
C ILE A 120 10.79 -12.71 -1.64
N LEU A 121 11.02 -11.49 -2.13
CA LEU A 121 11.85 -11.28 -3.32
C LEU A 121 13.33 -11.14 -2.97
N ASN A 122 13.71 -11.09 -1.69
CA ASN A 122 15.10 -10.95 -1.28
C ASN A 122 15.93 -12.18 -1.67
N SER A 123 15.39 -13.39 -1.50
CA SER A 123 16.01 -14.64 -1.96
C SER A 123 16.28 -14.62 -3.47
N LEU A 124 15.28 -14.22 -4.26
CA LEU A 124 15.41 -14.07 -5.71
C LEU A 124 16.44 -13.00 -6.08
N LYS A 125 16.41 -11.86 -5.39
CA LYS A 125 17.38 -10.75 -5.53
C LYS A 125 18.80 -11.22 -5.28
N GLU A 126 19.06 -11.92 -4.17
CA GLU A 126 20.42 -12.41 -3.84
C GLU A 126 20.91 -13.41 -4.87
N THR A 127 20.04 -14.32 -5.30
CA THR A 127 20.36 -15.30 -6.35
C THR A 127 20.75 -14.59 -7.65
N LEU A 128 19.98 -13.57 -8.05
CA LEU A 128 20.24 -12.81 -9.27
C LEU A 128 21.49 -11.94 -9.16
N ALA A 129 21.73 -11.30 -8.01
CA ALA A 129 22.90 -10.49 -7.73
C ALA A 129 24.19 -11.33 -7.84
N LYS A 130 24.22 -12.51 -7.21
CA LYS A 130 25.34 -13.46 -7.27
C LYS A 130 25.58 -13.97 -8.70
N ARG A 131 24.53 -14.38 -9.41
CA ARG A 131 24.62 -14.91 -10.78
C ARG A 131 25.10 -13.86 -11.78
N LEU A 132 24.63 -12.61 -11.65
CA LEU A 132 24.95 -11.51 -12.56
C LEU A 132 26.17 -10.69 -12.14
N LYS A 133 26.79 -11.04 -11.00
CA LYS A 133 27.94 -10.33 -10.40
C LYS A 133 27.68 -8.83 -10.24
N VAL A 134 26.46 -8.48 -9.81
CA VAL A 134 26.03 -7.10 -9.55
C VAL A 134 25.89 -6.88 -8.04
N SER A 135 26.15 -5.67 -7.57
CA SER A 135 25.98 -5.30 -6.16
C SER A 135 24.61 -5.68 -5.61
N SER A 136 24.60 -6.42 -4.49
CA SER A 136 23.37 -6.73 -3.74
C SER A 136 22.71 -5.45 -3.18
N ILE A 137 23.51 -4.43 -2.84
CA ILE A 137 23.02 -3.11 -2.38
C ILE A 137 22.20 -2.45 -3.50
N ALA A 138 22.76 -2.35 -4.71
CA ALA A 138 22.05 -1.75 -5.84
C ALA A 138 20.76 -2.50 -6.18
N MET A 139 20.78 -3.83 -6.13
CA MET A 139 19.61 -4.67 -6.38
C MET A 139 18.53 -4.51 -5.31
N SER A 140 18.93 -4.36 -4.04
CA SER A 140 18.04 -4.08 -2.91
C SER A 140 17.36 -2.73 -3.02
N VAL A 141 18.13 -1.68 -3.32
CA VAL A 141 17.59 -0.32 -3.53
C VAL A 141 16.62 -0.31 -4.71
N ALA A 142 16.99 -0.95 -5.83
CA ALA A 142 16.12 -1.06 -6.99
C ALA A 142 14.81 -1.80 -6.68
N LEU A 143 14.87 -2.92 -5.95
CA LEU A 143 13.69 -3.68 -5.54
C LEU A 143 12.79 -2.87 -4.61
N ALA A 144 13.35 -2.26 -3.55
CA ALA A 144 12.61 -1.50 -2.57
C ALA A 144 11.88 -0.29 -3.21
N THR A 145 12.58 0.46 -4.06
CA THR A 145 11.99 1.62 -4.75
C THR A 145 10.85 1.22 -5.69
N GLY A 146 11.01 0.12 -6.41
CA GLY A 146 9.94 -0.46 -7.24
C GLY A 146 8.72 -0.86 -6.40
N LEU A 147 8.94 -1.58 -5.30
CA LEU A 147 7.86 -2.03 -4.40
C LEU A 147 7.06 -0.83 -3.85
N TYR A 148 7.75 0.15 -3.25
CA TYR A 148 7.07 1.28 -2.61
C TYR A 148 6.33 2.19 -3.60
N ALA A 149 6.83 2.33 -4.83
CA ALA A 149 6.19 3.18 -5.83
C ALA A 149 4.76 2.73 -6.10
N THR A 150 4.55 1.50 -6.56
CA THR A 150 3.18 1.06 -6.91
C THR A 150 2.31 0.80 -5.69
N HIS A 151 2.88 0.34 -4.58
CA HIS A 151 2.12 0.12 -3.34
C HIS A 151 1.43 1.38 -2.81
N ASN A 152 2.07 2.54 -2.99
CA ASN A 152 1.56 3.81 -2.50
C ASN A 152 0.69 4.57 -3.50
N PHE A 153 0.76 4.22 -4.79
CA PHE A 153 0.03 4.94 -5.85
C PHE A 153 -1.13 4.16 -6.47
N VAL A 154 -1.06 2.82 -6.53
CA VAL A 154 -1.89 2.03 -7.44
C VAL A 154 -2.88 1.14 -6.67
N PRO A 155 -4.20 1.40 -6.76
CA PRO A 155 -5.20 0.40 -6.38
C PRO A 155 -5.04 -0.89 -7.23
N PRO A 156 -5.25 -2.09 -6.68
CA PRO A 156 -6.10 -2.40 -5.54
C PRO A 156 -5.38 -2.57 -4.20
N THR A 157 -4.19 -1.98 -4.03
CA THR A 157 -3.55 -1.96 -2.72
C THR A 157 -4.48 -1.27 -1.70
N PRO A 158 -4.67 -1.83 -0.49
CA PRO A 158 -5.62 -1.31 0.50
C PRO A 158 -5.44 0.18 0.86
N GLY A 159 -4.20 0.67 0.96
CA GLY A 159 -3.88 2.05 1.28
C GLY A 159 -4.40 3.05 0.22
N PRO A 160 -3.97 2.93 -1.05
CA PRO A 160 -4.50 3.74 -2.15
C PRO A 160 -6.02 3.67 -2.31
N ILE A 161 -6.64 2.49 -2.16
CA ILE A 161 -8.12 2.36 -2.19
C ILE A 161 -8.76 3.21 -1.09
N ALA A 162 -8.27 3.07 0.14
CA ALA A 162 -8.81 3.80 1.29
C ALA A 162 -8.65 5.32 1.10
N ALA A 163 -7.48 5.76 0.62
CA ALA A 163 -7.24 7.17 0.33
C ALA A 163 -8.17 7.73 -0.75
N ALA A 164 -8.37 6.98 -1.84
CA ALA A 164 -9.33 7.35 -2.88
C ALA A 164 -10.77 7.42 -2.35
N GLY A 165 -11.19 6.47 -1.51
CA GLY A 165 -12.52 6.48 -0.90
C GLY A 165 -12.73 7.68 0.04
N ASN A 166 -11.75 7.96 0.90
CA ASN A 166 -11.79 9.11 1.82
C ASN A 166 -11.91 10.45 1.08
N LEU A 167 -11.27 10.57 -0.08
CA LEU A 167 -11.31 11.77 -0.92
C LEU A 167 -12.49 11.78 -1.91
N GLY A 168 -13.43 10.83 -1.82
CA GLY A 168 -14.64 10.80 -2.64
C GLY A 168 -14.39 10.41 -4.11
N LEU A 169 -13.39 9.57 -4.37
CA LEU A 169 -13.04 9.01 -5.68
C LEU A 169 -13.40 7.51 -5.80
N ALA A 170 -14.28 7.00 -4.94
CA ALA A 170 -14.68 5.59 -4.95
C ALA A 170 -15.25 5.14 -6.30
N ASP A 171 -16.03 5.99 -6.97
CA ASP A 171 -16.62 5.70 -8.29
C ASP A 171 -15.64 5.89 -9.46
N ASN A 172 -14.54 6.63 -9.24
CA ASN A 172 -13.54 6.96 -10.26
C ASN A 172 -12.21 6.23 -10.04
N LEU A 173 -12.25 5.05 -9.41
CA LEU A 173 -11.06 4.27 -9.09
C LEU A 173 -10.24 3.89 -10.34
N GLY A 174 -10.84 3.75 -11.52
CA GLY A 174 -10.08 3.50 -12.76
C GLY A 174 -9.16 4.65 -13.14
N LEU A 175 -9.59 5.91 -12.95
CA LEU A 175 -8.72 7.08 -13.15
C LEU A 175 -7.60 7.12 -12.12
N VAL A 176 -7.88 6.77 -10.87
CA VAL A 176 -6.86 6.67 -9.81
C VAL A 176 -5.82 5.61 -10.16
N ILE A 177 -6.23 4.45 -10.70
CA ILE A 177 -5.30 3.40 -11.13
C ILE A 177 -4.42 3.89 -12.28
N VAL A 178 -5.01 4.46 -13.33
CA VAL A 178 -4.25 4.93 -14.50
C VAL A 178 -3.25 6.00 -14.10
N MET A 179 -3.69 6.99 -13.31
CA MET A 179 -2.81 8.05 -12.85
C MET A 179 -1.77 7.54 -11.86
N GLY A 180 -2.11 6.61 -10.99
CA GLY A 180 -1.16 5.95 -10.09
C GLY A 180 -0.06 5.21 -10.84
N LEU A 181 -0.40 4.53 -11.94
CA LEU A 181 0.58 3.90 -12.82
C LEU A 181 1.45 4.93 -13.54
N VAL A 182 0.89 6.05 -14.00
CA VAL A 182 1.66 7.13 -14.64
C VAL A 182 2.62 7.79 -13.65
N VAL A 183 2.19 8.02 -12.41
CA VAL A 183 3.00 8.66 -11.36
C VAL A 183 4.03 7.70 -10.75
N SER A 184 3.77 6.39 -10.75
CA SER A 184 4.75 5.41 -10.27
C SER A 184 5.96 5.28 -11.21
N VAL A 185 5.80 5.50 -12.52
CA VAL A 185 6.91 5.45 -13.49
C VAL A 185 8.05 6.42 -13.14
N PRO A 186 7.85 7.74 -12.98
CA PRO A 186 8.93 8.65 -12.62
C PRO A 186 9.51 8.34 -11.23
N ALA A 187 8.71 7.85 -10.28
CA ALA A 187 9.20 7.40 -8.98
C ALA A 187 10.14 6.17 -9.10
N CYS A 188 9.74 5.15 -9.85
CA CYS A 188 10.56 3.99 -10.15
C CYS A 188 11.84 4.37 -10.90
N LEU A 189 11.74 5.28 -11.89
CA LEU A 189 12.91 5.76 -12.64
C LEU A 189 13.90 6.50 -11.74
N ALA A 190 13.42 7.38 -10.85
CA ALA A 190 14.28 8.07 -9.89
C ALA A 190 14.98 7.08 -8.95
N GLY A 191 14.24 6.09 -8.44
CA GLY A 191 14.80 5.02 -7.60
C GLY A 191 15.81 4.14 -8.33
N TRP A 192 15.53 3.79 -9.58
CA TRP A 192 16.43 3.03 -10.44
C TRP A 192 17.71 3.79 -10.78
N LEU A 193 17.61 5.08 -11.12
CA LEU A 193 18.78 5.94 -11.36
C LEU A 193 19.65 6.06 -10.10
N TRP A 194 19.01 6.18 -8.93
CA TRP A 194 19.72 6.18 -7.65
C TRP A 194 20.40 4.84 -7.38
N ALA A 195 19.72 3.72 -7.60
CA ALA A 195 20.28 2.38 -7.44
C ALA A 195 21.51 2.15 -8.34
N ASN A 196 21.49 2.67 -9.57
CA ASN A 196 22.60 2.53 -10.52
C ASN A 196 23.91 3.18 -10.02
N ARG A 197 23.83 4.15 -9.11
CA ARG A 197 25.03 4.75 -8.49
C ARG A 197 25.82 3.76 -7.63
N PHE A 198 25.16 2.75 -7.08
CA PHE A 198 25.73 1.78 -6.13
C PHE A 198 26.09 0.44 -6.79
N VAL A 199 26.03 0.34 -8.12
CA VAL A 199 26.23 -0.93 -8.86
C VAL A 199 27.60 -1.57 -8.61
N HIS A 200 28.61 -0.76 -8.28
CA HIS A 200 29.98 -1.22 -7.99
C HIS A 200 30.29 -1.31 -6.50
N GLU A 201 29.39 -0.91 -5.61
CA GLU A 201 29.63 -0.98 -4.17
C GLU A 201 29.35 -2.39 -3.65
N GLN A 202 30.33 -3.00 -3.00
CA GLN A 202 30.15 -4.29 -2.33
C GLN A 202 29.71 -4.10 -0.88
N PRO A 203 28.92 -5.02 -0.32
CA PRO A 203 28.58 -4.99 1.10
C PRO A 203 29.86 -4.93 1.95
N GLN A 204 29.95 -3.98 2.87
CA GLN A 204 31.03 -3.96 3.85
C GLN A 204 30.86 -5.19 4.77
N GLY A 205 31.58 -6.28 4.45
CA GLY A 205 31.56 -7.52 5.22
C GLY A 205 32.07 -8.76 4.50
N GLU A 206 31.97 -8.85 3.17
CA GLU A 206 32.33 -10.09 2.43
C GLU A 206 33.82 -10.18 2.05
N GLY A 207 34.57 -9.08 2.11
CA GLY A 207 36.00 -9.04 1.79
C GLY A 207 36.94 -9.69 2.82
N ALA A 208 36.43 -10.19 3.94
CA ALA A 208 37.24 -10.79 5.01
C ALA A 208 36.97 -12.29 5.26
N ALA A 209 35.94 -12.88 4.64
CA ALA A 209 35.60 -14.30 4.83
C ALA A 209 36.12 -15.23 3.72
N GLY A 210 36.65 -14.67 2.62
CA GLY A 210 37.09 -15.42 1.43
C GLY A 210 38.50 -16.01 1.48
N GLN A 211 39.23 -15.90 2.59
CA GLN A 211 40.56 -16.50 2.74
C GLN A 211 40.82 -17.01 4.17
N VAL A 212 40.16 -18.10 4.56
CA VAL A 212 40.78 -19.06 5.48
C VAL A 212 40.62 -20.44 4.84
N GLY A 213 41.70 -20.88 4.20
CA GLY A 213 41.77 -22.20 3.60
C GLY A 213 41.61 -23.31 4.63
N THR A 214 41.01 -24.38 4.15
CA THR A 214 41.23 -25.78 4.54
C THR A 214 42.49 -26.03 5.39
N ALA A 215 42.39 -25.95 6.70
CA ALA A 215 43.23 -26.68 7.67
C ALA A 215 42.70 -26.45 9.09
N GLY A 216 42.34 -27.53 9.79
CA GLY A 216 42.14 -27.53 11.23
C GLY A 216 40.68 -27.64 11.66
N SER A 217 40.20 -28.87 11.76
CA SER A 217 39.20 -29.19 12.78
C SER A 217 39.81 -28.94 14.17
N VAL A 218 38.92 -28.81 15.16
CA VAL A 218 39.15 -28.88 16.61
C VAL A 218 39.20 -27.53 17.35
N ASN A 219 38.18 -27.39 18.22
CA ASN A 219 38.10 -26.57 19.43
C ASN A 219 38.04 -25.05 19.33
N ALA A 220 36.82 -24.53 19.48
CA ALA A 220 36.55 -23.36 20.32
C ALA A 220 35.12 -23.41 20.86
N ALA A 221 34.85 -24.40 21.72
CA ALA A 221 33.80 -24.27 22.72
C ALA A 221 34.21 -23.15 23.69
N GLY A 222 33.33 -22.17 23.92
CA GLY A 222 33.48 -21.19 24.98
C GLY A 222 33.42 -19.73 24.52
N LYS A 223 32.21 -19.24 24.24
CA LYS A 223 31.79 -17.86 24.55
C LYS A 223 30.27 -17.81 24.55
N GLU A 224 29.71 -17.69 25.75
CA GLU A 224 28.28 -17.68 26.03
C GLU A 224 27.61 -16.46 25.36
N ALA A 225 26.48 -16.71 24.69
CA ALA A 225 25.59 -15.68 24.19
C ALA A 225 24.88 -15.00 25.37
N SER A 226 25.08 -13.70 25.55
CA SER A 226 24.61 -12.94 26.71
C SER A 226 23.14 -12.45 26.61
N SER A 227 22.35 -12.90 25.65
CA SER A 227 20.90 -12.64 25.62
C SER A 227 20.15 -13.60 24.69
N PRO A 228 18.94 -14.06 25.06
CA PRO A 228 18.06 -14.80 24.14
C PRO A 228 17.68 -14.00 22.89
N ALA A 229 17.76 -12.67 22.94
CA ALA A 229 17.50 -11.82 21.77
C ALA A 229 18.62 -11.91 20.71
N ASP A 230 19.87 -12.10 21.13
CA ASP A 230 21.02 -12.19 20.23
C ASP A 230 21.10 -13.55 19.53
N ALA A 231 20.62 -14.61 20.21
CA ALA A 231 20.49 -15.95 19.61
C ALA A 231 19.39 -16.01 18.54
N VAL A 232 18.27 -15.29 18.73
CA VAL A 232 17.17 -15.17 17.74
C VAL A 232 17.56 -14.25 16.57
N ALA A 233 18.37 -13.21 16.81
CA ALA A 233 18.90 -12.37 15.74
C ALA A 233 19.94 -13.11 14.88
N ALA A 234 20.80 -13.92 15.50
CA ALA A 234 21.81 -14.72 14.80
C ALA A 234 21.19 -15.85 13.95
N THR A 235 20.09 -16.46 14.38
CA THR A 235 19.37 -17.48 13.57
C THR A 235 18.62 -16.87 12.39
N ARG A 236 18.11 -15.64 12.49
CA ARG A 236 17.46 -14.95 11.35
C ARG A 236 18.41 -14.57 10.22
N TYR A 237 19.71 -14.43 10.51
CA TYR A 237 20.74 -14.13 9.52
C TYR A 237 21.45 -15.38 8.97
N ALA A 238 21.49 -16.49 9.73
CA ALA A 238 22.17 -17.71 9.32
C ALA A 238 21.40 -18.56 8.28
N ASP A 239 20.06 -18.46 8.24
CA ASP A 239 19.23 -19.17 7.24
C ASP A 239 19.27 -18.55 5.82
N ALA A 240 20.04 -17.46 5.63
CA ALA A 240 20.13 -16.76 4.34
C ALA A 240 21.24 -17.29 3.40
N ASP A 241 21.97 -18.34 3.80
CA ASP A 241 23.16 -18.81 3.08
C ASP A 241 22.91 -20.00 2.12
N ASP A 242 21.71 -20.58 2.08
CA ASP A 242 21.39 -21.63 1.09
C ASP A 242 20.94 -21.02 -0.25
N THR A 243 21.94 -20.66 -1.04
CA THR A 243 21.80 -20.10 -2.38
C THR A 243 21.49 -21.16 -3.43
N ASP A 244 20.20 -21.28 -3.76
CA ASP A 244 19.78 -21.65 -5.11
C ASP A 244 18.37 -21.10 -5.37
N GLY A 245 18.08 -20.62 -6.57
CA GLY A 245 16.71 -20.23 -6.96
C GLY A 245 15.73 -21.41 -6.89
N ALA A 246 16.24 -22.64 -6.79
CA ALA A 246 15.50 -23.85 -6.48
C ALA A 246 14.97 -23.90 -5.03
N ALA A 247 15.61 -23.22 -4.06
CA ALA A 247 15.21 -23.21 -2.65
C ALA A 247 13.92 -22.41 -2.38
N ASP A 248 13.61 -21.41 -3.21
CA ASP A 248 12.30 -20.75 -3.15
C ASP A 248 11.18 -21.66 -3.68
N ARG A 249 11.50 -22.55 -4.63
CA ARG A 249 10.52 -23.50 -5.18
C ARG A 249 10.14 -24.60 -4.21
N THR A 250 11.07 -25.04 -3.38
CA THR A 250 10.81 -26.03 -2.33
C THR A 250 9.91 -25.47 -1.22
N ARG A 251 9.94 -24.15 -0.96
CA ARG A 251 9.12 -23.49 0.08
C ARG A 251 7.63 -23.40 -0.25
N TYR A 252 7.26 -23.22 -1.52
CA TYR A 252 5.87 -23.01 -1.94
C TYR A 252 5.18 -24.25 -2.54
N GLY A 253 5.88 -25.38 -2.65
CA GLY A 253 5.34 -26.60 -3.25
C GLY A 253 4.99 -26.41 -4.73
N GLN A 254 3.75 -26.73 -5.15
CA GLN A 254 3.31 -26.52 -6.53
C GLN A 254 2.93 -25.05 -6.79
N MET A 255 3.82 -24.32 -7.48
CA MET A 255 3.55 -22.95 -7.89
C MET A 255 2.46 -22.84 -8.98
N PRO A 256 1.71 -21.72 -9.02
CA PRO A 256 0.79 -21.45 -10.11
C PRO A 256 1.52 -21.19 -11.44
N SER A 257 0.84 -21.43 -12.56
CA SER A 257 1.33 -20.99 -13.86
C SER A 257 1.36 -19.45 -13.93
N PRO A 258 2.24 -18.83 -14.76
CA PRO A 258 2.29 -17.39 -14.94
C PRO A 258 0.93 -16.73 -15.17
N LEU A 259 0.13 -17.23 -16.09
CA LEU A 259 -1.19 -16.67 -16.38
C LEU A 259 -2.09 -16.64 -15.13
N MET A 260 -2.19 -17.76 -14.41
CA MET A 260 -2.93 -17.83 -13.15
C MET A 260 -2.39 -16.88 -12.07
N ALA A 261 -1.08 -16.64 -12.01
CA ALA A 261 -0.49 -15.72 -11.04
C ALA A 261 -0.89 -14.25 -11.29
N PHE A 262 -1.05 -13.84 -12.55
CA PHE A 262 -1.42 -12.46 -12.91
C PHE A 262 -2.94 -12.20 -12.89
N MET A 263 -3.78 -13.22 -13.11
CA MET A 263 -5.24 -13.08 -13.22
C MET A 263 -5.91 -12.34 -12.04
N PRO A 264 -5.59 -12.62 -10.76
CA PRO A 264 -6.21 -11.94 -9.62
C PRO A 264 -6.00 -10.42 -9.58
N ILE A 265 -5.03 -9.89 -10.33
CA ILE A 265 -4.70 -8.46 -10.40
C ILE A 265 -5.16 -7.85 -11.72
N VAL A 266 -4.74 -8.45 -12.84
CA VAL A 266 -4.93 -7.88 -14.17
C VAL A 266 -6.41 -7.83 -14.50
N LEU A 267 -7.18 -8.87 -14.13
CA LEU A 267 -8.60 -8.93 -14.40
C LEU A 267 -9.40 -7.84 -13.67
N PRO A 268 -9.31 -7.66 -12.33
CA PRO A 268 -10.02 -6.58 -11.67
C PRO A 268 -9.62 -5.20 -12.20
N ILE A 269 -8.33 -4.94 -12.43
CA ILE A 269 -7.86 -3.66 -12.96
C ILE A 269 -8.47 -3.41 -14.36
N ALA A 270 -8.41 -4.40 -15.24
CA ALA A 270 -8.99 -4.28 -16.58
C ALA A 270 -10.49 -4.02 -16.53
N LEU A 271 -11.24 -4.73 -15.67
CA LEU A 271 -12.67 -4.51 -15.49
C LEU A 271 -12.97 -3.10 -14.97
N ILE A 272 -12.24 -2.61 -13.97
CA ILE A 272 -12.41 -1.25 -13.42
C ILE A 272 -12.14 -0.20 -14.51
N CYS A 273 -11.06 -0.37 -15.29
CA CYS A 273 -10.74 0.52 -16.40
C CYS A 273 -11.82 0.49 -17.48
N ILE A 274 -12.32 -0.69 -17.87
CA ILE A 274 -13.41 -0.82 -18.85
C ILE A 274 -14.69 -0.15 -18.34
N GLY A 275 -15.05 -0.34 -17.06
CA GLY A 275 -16.21 0.33 -16.46
C GLY A 275 -16.06 1.85 -16.43
N SER A 276 -14.86 2.34 -16.14
CA SER A 276 -14.56 3.79 -16.14
C SER A 276 -14.65 4.39 -17.55
N VAL A 277 -14.16 3.67 -18.57
CA VAL A 277 -14.31 4.06 -19.98
C VAL A 277 -15.77 4.02 -20.41
N ALA A 278 -16.53 3.01 -19.97
CA ALA A 278 -17.97 2.92 -20.24
C ALA A 278 -18.72 4.13 -19.68
N ALA A 279 -18.39 4.54 -18.46
CA ALA A 279 -19.01 5.64 -17.73
C ALA A 279 -18.59 7.04 -18.23
N PHE A 280 -17.67 7.13 -19.20
CA PHE A 280 -17.19 8.41 -19.71
C PHE A 280 -18.34 9.24 -20.31
N PRO A 281 -18.35 10.59 -20.20
CA PRO A 281 -19.45 11.42 -20.68
C PRO A 281 -19.83 11.23 -22.15
N SER A 282 -18.87 10.85 -23.00
CA SER A 282 -19.08 10.54 -24.41
C SER A 282 -19.81 9.22 -24.67
N ARG A 283 -20.09 8.41 -23.63
CA ARG A 283 -20.73 7.09 -23.66
C ARG A 283 -20.24 6.22 -24.82
N PRO A 284 -18.95 5.87 -24.86
CA PRO A 284 -18.35 5.17 -26.00
C PRO A 284 -18.96 3.79 -26.28
N LEU A 285 -19.57 3.16 -25.27
CA LEU A 285 -20.25 1.85 -25.38
C LEU A 285 -21.77 1.95 -25.60
N GLY A 286 -22.29 3.17 -25.79
CA GLY A 286 -23.73 3.43 -25.94
C GLY A 286 -24.50 3.21 -24.63
N SER A 287 -25.77 2.81 -24.74
CA SER A 287 -26.68 2.56 -23.61
C SER A 287 -27.31 1.17 -23.61
N GLY A 288 -26.78 0.25 -24.43
CA GLY A 288 -27.30 -1.10 -24.56
C GLY A 288 -26.82 -2.05 -23.45
N LEU A 289 -27.13 -3.34 -23.60
CA LEU A 289 -26.72 -4.40 -22.67
C LEU A 289 -25.20 -4.40 -22.40
N LEU A 290 -24.39 -4.14 -23.43
CA LEU A 290 -22.93 -4.08 -23.32
C LEU A 290 -22.47 -2.98 -22.34
N PHE A 291 -23.10 -1.80 -22.37
CA PHE A 291 -22.83 -0.74 -21.40
C PHE A 291 -23.21 -1.18 -19.99
N THR A 292 -24.41 -1.76 -19.81
CA THR A 292 -24.88 -2.18 -18.48
C THR A 292 -23.98 -3.25 -17.86
N VAL A 293 -23.55 -4.23 -18.65
CA VAL A 293 -22.64 -5.29 -18.17
C VAL A 293 -21.25 -4.71 -17.88
N ALA A 294 -20.70 -3.89 -18.77
CA ALA A 294 -19.40 -3.25 -18.56
C ALA A 294 -19.38 -2.33 -17.34
N ALA A 295 -20.42 -1.51 -17.17
CA ALA A 295 -20.57 -0.61 -16.02
C ALA A 295 -20.77 -1.39 -14.71
N PHE A 296 -21.52 -2.50 -14.72
CA PHE A 296 -21.70 -3.34 -13.53
C PHE A 296 -20.43 -4.09 -13.14
N LEU A 297 -19.82 -4.83 -14.08
CA LEU A 297 -18.60 -5.60 -13.82
C LEU A 297 -17.40 -4.70 -13.51
N GLY A 298 -17.37 -3.49 -14.05
CA GLY A 298 -16.35 -2.51 -13.77
C GLY A 298 -16.53 -1.74 -12.46
N LYS A 299 -17.62 -1.95 -11.71
CA LYS A 299 -17.69 -1.43 -10.34
C LYS A 299 -16.57 -2.06 -9.51
N PRO A 300 -15.81 -1.27 -8.74
CA PRO A 300 -14.67 -1.76 -7.97
C PRO A 300 -14.98 -2.98 -7.09
N LEU A 301 -16.16 -2.99 -6.46
CA LEU A 301 -16.65 -4.12 -5.67
C LEU A 301 -16.76 -5.41 -6.52
N CYS A 302 -17.43 -5.34 -7.67
CA CYS A 302 -17.66 -6.49 -8.54
C CYS A 302 -16.35 -6.99 -9.15
N ALA A 303 -15.51 -6.06 -9.62
CA ALA A 303 -14.21 -6.37 -10.19
C ALA A 303 -13.31 -7.09 -9.18
N LEU A 304 -13.17 -6.56 -7.95
CA LEU A 304 -12.34 -7.19 -6.92
C LEU A 304 -12.91 -8.49 -6.39
N LEU A 305 -14.24 -8.65 -6.34
CA LEU A 305 -14.83 -9.94 -6.04
C LEU A 305 -14.39 -11.00 -7.06
N ILE A 306 -14.38 -10.65 -8.35
CA ILE A 306 -13.88 -11.55 -9.40
C ILE A 306 -12.38 -11.83 -9.19
N GLY A 307 -11.57 -10.80 -8.92
CA GLY A 307 -10.15 -10.97 -8.60
C GLY A 307 -9.90 -11.90 -7.41
N PHE A 308 -10.70 -11.76 -6.36
CA PHE A 308 -10.69 -12.61 -5.18
C PHE A 308 -11.02 -14.06 -5.54
N LEU A 309 -12.08 -14.32 -6.31
CA LEU A 309 -12.42 -15.67 -6.76
C LEU A 309 -11.28 -16.30 -7.57
N PHE A 310 -10.62 -15.54 -8.44
CA PHE A 310 -9.42 -16.00 -9.14
C PHE A 310 -8.26 -16.28 -8.18
N SER A 311 -8.04 -15.47 -7.14
CA SER A 311 -7.00 -15.75 -6.15
C SER A 311 -7.22 -17.08 -5.43
N LEU A 312 -8.47 -17.48 -5.17
CA LEU A 312 -8.79 -18.77 -4.54
C LEU A 312 -8.42 -19.98 -5.41
N LEU A 313 -8.24 -19.78 -6.73
CA LEU A 313 -7.77 -20.83 -7.65
C LEU A 313 -6.26 -21.09 -7.52
N LEU A 314 -5.50 -20.16 -6.94
CA LEU A 314 -4.07 -20.33 -6.69
C LEU A 314 -3.80 -21.27 -5.50
N ILE A 315 -4.77 -21.40 -4.59
CA ILE A 315 -4.66 -22.28 -3.43
C ILE A 315 -4.93 -23.73 -3.88
N ARG A 316 -3.87 -24.56 -3.83
CA ARG A 316 -3.86 -25.98 -4.22
C ARG A 316 -3.39 -26.85 -3.06
N GLY A 317 -3.82 -28.12 -3.04
CA GLY A 317 -3.48 -29.09 -1.99
C GLY A 317 -4.70 -29.87 -1.50
N GLU A 318 -4.47 -30.92 -0.72
CA GLU A 318 -5.53 -31.75 -0.12
C GLU A 318 -6.28 -30.99 1.01
N ASP A 319 -5.58 -30.07 1.68
CA ASP A 319 -6.01 -29.18 2.76
C ASP A 319 -6.58 -27.84 2.27
N ARG A 320 -7.01 -27.77 1.00
CA ARG A 320 -7.42 -26.54 0.31
C ARG A 320 -8.46 -25.73 1.08
N THR A 321 -9.51 -26.38 1.58
CA THR A 321 -10.63 -25.69 2.25
C THR A 321 -10.18 -25.02 3.55
N GLU A 322 -9.33 -25.70 4.33
CA GLU A 322 -8.79 -25.18 5.58
C GLU A 322 -7.87 -23.98 5.31
N ARG A 323 -6.99 -24.09 4.31
CA ARG A 323 -6.11 -22.99 3.88
C ARG A 323 -6.89 -21.77 3.39
N ILE A 324 -7.96 -21.97 2.62
CA ILE A 324 -8.84 -20.87 2.18
C ILE A 324 -9.43 -20.15 3.40
N SER A 325 -10.01 -20.90 4.35
CA SER A 325 -10.61 -20.34 5.55
C SER A 325 -9.59 -19.56 6.39
N ALA A 326 -8.39 -20.13 6.59
CA ALA A 326 -7.31 -19.50 7.34
C ALA A 326 -6.82 -18.20 6.68
N LEU A 327 -6.65 -18.19 5.35
CA LEU A 327 -6.20 -17.01 4.61
C LEU A 327 -7.27 -15.91 4.57
N ILE A 328 -8.56 -16.26 4.44
CA ILE A 328 -9.65 -15.28 4.55
C ILE A 328 -9.65 -14.66 5.95
N THR A 329 -9.54 -15.48 7.00
CA THR A 329 -9.51 -15.02 8.39
C THR A 329 -8.33 -14.08 8.65
N GLN A 330 -7.12 -14.45 8.21
CA GLN A 330 -5.94 -13.61 8.33
C GLN A 330 -6.08 -12.31 7.50
N GLY A 331 -6.63 -12.39 6.29
CA GLY A 331 -6.88 -11.21 5.46
C GLY A 331 -7.88 -10.24 6.11
N LEU A 332 -8.91 -10.74 6.79
CA LEU A 332 -9.83 -9.90 7.59
C LEU A 332 -9.11 -9.20 8.74
N VAL A 333 -8.22 -9.90 9.45
CA VAL A 333 -7.42 -9.30 10.53
C VAL A 333 -6.49 -8.21 9.98
N LEU A 334 -5.85 -8.42 8.83
CA LEU A 334 -5.01 -7.42 8.18
C LEU A 334 -5.81 -6.22 7.66
N ALA A 335 -7.06 -6.44 7.22
CA ALA A 335 -7.92 -5.37 6.74
C ALA A 335 -8.51 -4.52 7.90
N ALA A 336 -8.69 -5.09 9.09
CA ALA A 336 -9.42 -4.46 10.19
C ALA A 336 -8.88 -3.07 10.59
N PRO A 337 -7.56 -2.85 10.80
CA PRO A 337 -7.04 -1.52 11.11
C PRO A 337 -7.33 -0.50 10.01
N ILE A 338 -7.21 -0.90 8.75
CA ILE A 338 -7.45 -0.04 7.58
C ILE A 338 -8.92 0.35 7.53
N LEU A 339 -9.84 -0.61 7.69
CA LEU A 339 -11.28 -0.37 7.73
C LEU A 339 -11.67 0.58 8.86
N LEU A 340 -11.17 0.33 10.07
CA LEU A 340 -11.48 1.13 11.25
C LEU A 340 -11.01 2.57 11.09
N ILE A 341 -9.77 2.80 10.63
CA ILE A 341 -9.23 4.15 10.42
C ILE A 341 -10.00 4.86 9.30
N THR A 342 -10.31 4.16 8.21
CA THR A 342 -11.09 4.71 7.08
C THR A 342 -12.49 5.13 7.53
N GLY A 343 -13.20 4.25 8.26
CA GLY A 343 -14.51 4.57 8.82
C GLY A 343 -14.45 5.73 9.81
N ALA A 344 -13.48 5.74 10.73
CA ALA A 344 -13.29 6.85 11.68
C ALA A 344 -13.02 8.17 10.96
N GLY A 345 -12.34 8.11 9.81
CA GLY A 345 -12.17 9.27 8.96
C GLY A 345 -13.43 9.77 8.30
N GLY A 346 -14.30 8.87 7.86
CA GLY A 346 -15.66 9.20 7.44
C GLY A 346 -16.47 9.92 8.53
N ALA A 347 -16.39 9.41 9.76
CA ALA A 347 -17.05 10.04 10.92
C ALA A 347 -16.51 11.46 11.19
N PHE A 348 -15.18 11.61 11.23
CA PHE A 348 -14.53 12.91 11.41
C PHE A 348 -14.92 13.90 10.29
N GLY A 349 -14.86 13.45 9.04
CA GLY A 349 -15.25 14.27 7.88
C GLY A 349 -16.72 14.69 7.91
N ALA A 350 -17.63 13.81 8.36
CA ALA A 350 -19.05 14.14 8.52
C ALA A 350 -19.28 15.23 9.57
N VAL A 351 -18.60 15.14 10.72
CA VAL A 351 -18.67 16.19 11.75
C VAL A 351 -18.17 17.53 11.22
N ILE A 352 -17.03 17.55 10.50
CA ILE A 352 -16.51 18.81 9.95
C ILE A 352 -17.49 19.46 8.97
N LYS A 353 -18.14 18.67 8.10
CA LYS A 353 -19.14 19.17 7.15
C LYS A 353 -20.36 19.82 7.83
N GLU A 354 -20.73 19.33 9.00
CA GLU A 354 -21.87 19.81 9.79
C GLU A 354 -21.52 20.97 10.73
N THR A 355 -20.23 21.34 10.82
CA THR A 355 -19.78 22.45 11.68
C THR A 355 -19.40 23.68 10.85
N PRO A 356 -19.45 24.90 11.44
CA PRO A 356 -19.02 26.15 10.78
C PRO A 356 -17.53 26.16 10.38
N VAL A 357 -16.75 25.16 10.79
CA VAL A 357 -15.34 25.01 10.44
C VAL A 357 -15.13 24.84 8.95
N GLY A 358 -16.00 24.05 8.29
CA GLY A 358 -15.80 23.68 6.88
C GLY A 358 -15.70 24.90 5.95
N SER A 359 -16.58 25.89 6.14
CA SER A 359 -16.62 27.09 5.30
C SER A 359 -15.49 28.08 5.62
N TYR A 360 -15.17 28.29 6.90
CA TYR A 360 -14.16 29.26 7.31
C TYR A 360 -12.74 28.85 6.92
N LEU A 361 -12.49 27.54 6.94
CA LEU A 361 -11.22 26.96 6.54
C LEU A 361 -10.92 27.18 5.05
N GLY A 362 -11.99 27.16 4.25
CA GLY A 362 -12.06 27.52 2.83
C GLY A 362 -11.18 28.69 2.45
N HIS A 363 -11.42 29.83 3.09
CA HIS A 363 -10.86 31.12 2.70
C HIS A 363 -9.40 31.32 3.10
N THR A 364 -8.95 30.72 4.21
CA THR A 364 -7.58 30.96 4.72
C THR A 364 -6.55 30.06 4.04
N LEU A 365 -6.84 28.78 3.85
CA LEU A 365 -5.90 27.86 3.20
C LEU A 365 -5.73 28.16 1.71
N SER A 366 -6.79 28.63 1.05
CA SER A 366 -6.73 29.10 -0.34
C SER A 366 -5.74 30.26 -0.50
N SER A 367 -5.63 31.16 0.50
CA SER A 367 -4.70 32.29 0.48
C SER A 367 -3.22 31.92 0.65
N LEU A 368 -2.93 30.76 1.26
CA LEU A 368 -1.55 30.27 1.47
C LEU A 368 -0.94 29.63 0.23
N GLY A 369 -1.74 29.25 -0.78
CA GLY A 369 -1.27 28.72 -2.06
C GLY A 369 -0.51 27.39 -1.99
N LEU A 370 -0.54 26.67 -0.85
CA LEU A 370 0.23 25.43 -0.66
C LEU A 370 -0.29 24.25 -1.51
N GLY A 371 -1.55 24.30 -1.95
CA GLY A 371 -2.16 23.35 -2.88
C GLY A 371 -1.85 21.88 -2.55
N VAL A 372 -1.24 21.19 -3.53
CA VAL A 372 -0.90 19.76 -3.49
C VAL A 372 0.26 19.44 -2.53
N PHE A 373 1.08 20.43 -2.15
CA PHE A 373 2.23 20.22 -1.28
C PHE A 373 1.84 19.94 0.18
N MET A 374 0.72 20.50 0.65
CA MET A 374 0.26 20.27 2.03
C MET A 374 -0.07 18.79 2.30
N PRO A 375 -0.90 18.10 1.49
CA PRO A 375 -1.16 16.67 1.66
C PRO A 375 0.11 15.81 1.64
N PHE A 376 1.10 16.17 0.79
CA PHE A 376 2.40 15.49 0.75
C PHE A 376 3.16 15.60 2.08
N VAL A 377 3.31 16.82 2.61
CA VAL A 377 4.07 17.06 3.86
C VAL A 377 3.40 16.37 5.04
N VAL A 378 2.08 16.41 5.13
CA VAL A 378 1.34 15.70 6.19
C VAL A 378 1.56 14.20 6.09
N ALA A 379 1.46 13.62 4.89
CA ALA A 379 1.72 12.20 4.68
C ALA A 379 3.16 11.81 5.01
N ALA A 380 4.14 12.64 4.66
CA ALA A 380 5.55 12.41 4.98
C ALA A 380 5.80 12.46 6.50
N ALA A 381 5.21 13.44 7.19
CA ALA A 381 5.31 13.56 8.65
C ALA A 381 4.67 12.36 9.35
N LEU A 382 3.47 11.95 8.93
CA LEU A 382 2.78 10.79 9.49
C LEU A 382 3.49 9.48 9.16
N LYS A 383 4.06 9.32 7.96
CA LYS A 383 4.87 8.16 7.61
C LYS A 383 6.10 8.06 8.49
N THR A 384 6.81 9.18 8.68
CA THR A 384 7.99 9.25 9.55
C THR A 384 7.63 8.89 11.00
N ALA A 385 6.46 9.32 11.48
CA ALA A 385 6.02 9.07 12.84
C ALA A 385 5.46 7.66 13.07
N GLN A 386 4.76 7.09 12.08
CA GLN A 386 3.98 5.85 12.24
C GLN A 386 4.62 4.63 11.56
N GLY A 387 5.59 4.81 10.68
CA GLY A 387 6.32 3.75 9.98
C GLY A 387 5.53 3.04 8.87
N SER A 388 4.21 2.90 8.96
CA SER A 388 3.39 2.22 7.94
C SER A 388 2.90 3.18 6.85
N SER A 389 3.17 2.84 5.57
CA SER A 389 2.69 3.62 4.42
C SER A 389 1.16 3.62 4.34
N THR A 390 0.54 2.45 4.53
CA THR A 390 -0.92 2.28 4.50
C THR A 390 -1.60 3.13 5.57
N VAL A 391 -1.09 3.11 6.81
CA VAL A 391 -1.67 3.90 7.90
C VAL A 391 -1.51 5.40 7.64
N SER A 392 -0.35 5.84 7.13
CA SER A 392 -0.13 7.23 6.74
C SER A 392 -1.08 7.68 5.61
N LEU A 393 -1.26 6.86 4.57
CA LEU A 393 -2.19 7.11 3.46
C LEU A 393 -3.62 7.31 3.97
N VAL A 394 -4.12 6.37 4.79
CA VAL A 394 -5.50 6.40 5.27
C VAL A 394 -5.72 7.57 6.24
N THR A 395 -4.78 7.81 7.15
CA THR A 395 -4.88 8.88 8.15
C THR A 395 -4.76 10.26 7.50
N THR A 396 -3.84 10.43 6.54
CA THR A 396 -3.69 11.71 5.85
C THR A 396 -4.88 12.03 4.97
N SER A 397 -5.34 11.08 4.15
CA SER A 397 -6.51 11.28 3.29
C SER A 397 -7.76 11.62 4.09
N THR A 398 -7.93 10.99 5.26
CA THR A 398 -8.97 11.33 6.24
C THR A 398 -8.89 12.77 6.72
N LEU A 399 -7.69 13.20 7.12
CA LEU A 399 -7.46 14.54 7.66
C LEU A 399 -7.64 15.62 6.61
N VAL A 400 -7.24 15.30 5.37
CA VAL A 400 -7.24 16.20 4.22
C VAL A 400 -8.59 16.26 3.51
N ALA A 401 -9.42 15.21 3.57
CA ALA A 401 -10.75 15.16 2.94
C ALA A 401 -11.63 16.40 3.23
N PRO A 402 -11.82 16.85 4.48
CA PRO A 402 -12.61 18.05 4.75
C PRO A 402 -11.94 19.35 4.26
N LEU A 403 -10.65 19.31 3.92
CA LEU A 403 -9.84 20.46 3.51
C LEU A 403 -9.86 20.68 1.99
N MET A 404 -10.41 19.75 1.19
CA MET A 404 -10.25 19.75 -0.27
C MET A 404 -10.74 21.03 -0.95
N ALA A 405 -11.93 21.51 -0.59
CA ALA A 405 -12.45 22.79 -1.06
C ALA A 405 -11.53 23.96 -0.69
N SER A 406 -11.00 23.95 0.53
CA SER A 406 -10.17 25.04 1.04
C SER A 406 -8.79 25.14 0.40
N ILE A 407 -8.21 24.02 -0.01
CA ILE A 407 -6.89 24.01 -0.66
C ILE A 407 -7.01 24.03 -2.20
N GLY A 408 -8.22 24.26 -2.73
CA GLY A 408 -8.46 24.36 -4.17
C GLY A 408 -8.39 23.04 -4.93
N LEU A 409 -8.49 21.91 -4.24
CA LEU A 409 -8.37 20.56 -4.81
C LEU A 409 -9.69 19.79 -4.85
N ASP A 410 -10.84 20.48 -4.78
CA ASP A 410 -12.15 19.81 -4.75
C ASP A 410 -12.63 19.31 -6.11
N SER A 411 -12.01 19.77 -7.21
CA SER A 411 -12.24 19.18 -8.53
C SER A 411 -11.84 17.70 -8.53
N GLU A 412 -12.44 16.92 -9.42
CA GLU A 412 -12.11 15.49 -9.55
C GLU A 412 -10.61 15.27 -9.79
N MET A 413 -10.00 16.08 -10.67
CA MET A 413 -8.55 16.07 -10.90
C MET A 413 -7.77 16.54 -9.67
N GLY A 414 -8.26 17.54 -8.94
CA GLY A 414 -7.62 18.01 -7.71
C GLY A 414 -7.58 16.93 -6.63
N ARG A 415 -8.67 16.20 -6.43
CA ARG A 415 -8.75 15.07 -5.51
C ARG A 415 -7.80 13.95 -5.93
N LEU A 416 -7.71 13.69 -7.24
CA LEU A 416 -6.80 12.68 -7.78
C LEU A 416 -5.33 13.07 -7.52
N LEU A 417 -4.96 14.31 -7.81
CA LEU A 417 -3.62 14.84 -7.52
C LEU A 417 -3.33 14.81 -6.01
N CYS A 418 -4.34 15.03 -5.18
CA CYS A 418 -4.20 14.88 -3.73
C CYS A 418 -3.92 13.43 -3.33
N VAL A 419 -4.61 12.43 -3.88
CA VAL A 419 -4.29 11.01 -3.62
C VAL A 419 -2.83 10.72 -4.00
N MET A 420 -2.39 11.19 -5.17
CA MET A 420 -1.01 11.01 -5.62
C MET A 420 0.00 11.69 -4.69
N ALA A 421 -0.28 12.91 -4.23
CA ALA A 421 0.60 13.62 -3.30
C ALA A 421 0.70 12.94 -1.94
N ILE A 422 -0.41 12.42 -1.42
CA ILE A 422 -0.42 11.63 -0.20
C ILE A 422 0.39 10.34 -0.40
N GLY A 423 0.23 9.64 -1.53
CA GLY A 423 1.04 8.46 -1.85
C GLY A 423 2.52 8.75 -1.92
N ALA A 424 2.91 9.86 -2.53
CA ALA A 424 4.30 10.29 -2.60
C ALA A 424 4.85 10.62 -1.20
N GLY A 425 4.08 11.32 -0.36
CA GLY A 425 4.49 11.62 1.01
C GLY A 425 4.57 10.37 1.88
N ALA A 426 3.70 9.39 1.67
CA ALA A 426 3.74 8.10 2.37
C ALA A 426 4.93 7.22 1.97
N MET A 427 5.70 7.61 0.94
CA MET A 427 6.92 6.92 0.47
C MET A 427 8.22 7.55 0.99
N THR A 428 8.17 8.75 1.56
CA THR A 428 9.38 9.58 1.79
C THR A 428 10.41 8.96 2.74
N VAL A 429 9.96 8.16 3.71
CA VAL A 429 10.80 7.46 4.69
C VAL A 429 10.33 6.01 4.71
N SER A 430 10.92 5.16 3.88
CA SER A 430 10.46 3.79 3.62
C SER A 430 11.59 2.79 3.70
#